data_AF-A0A0K8U280-F1
#
_entry.id   AF-A0A0K8U280-F1
#
_cell.length_a   1.000
_cell.length_b   1.000
_cell.length_c   1.000
_cell.angle_alpha   90.00
_cell.angle_beta   90.00
_cell.angle_gamma   90.00
#
_symmetry.space_group_name_H-M   'P 1'
#
loop_
_entity.id
_entity.type
_entity.pdbx_description
1 polymer ?
#
loop_
_entity_poly.entity_id
_entity_poly.type
_entity_poly.pdbx_seq_one_letter_code
_entity_poly.pdbx_strand_id
1 'polypeptide(L)'
;MSVGHILLDHTARLPNSEIGILKKFNVVENTKGILDVKSLRELKKEACKRVKCVESPGGSALNTVRLLKQLGNNSLFIGLVGDDEAGKKLRKYFKEHDIDVR
;
A
#
# COMPACT_ATOMS: atom_id res chain seq x y z
N MET A 1 -3.79 -0.10 20.67
CA MET A 1 -3.77 1.13 19.85
C MET A 1 -2.49 1.16 19.05
N SER A 2 -2.53 1.57 17.79
CA SER A 2 -1.34 1.73 16.95
C SER A 2 -1.44 3.03 16.14
N VAL A 3 -0.29 3.64 15.83
CA VAL A 3 -0.20 4.86 15.03
C VAL A 3 0.74 4.59 13.87
N GLY A 4 0.40 5.07 12.67
CA GLY A 4 1.31 4.96 11.53
C GLY A 4 0.76 5.51 10.22
N HIS A 5 1.55 5.37 9.17
CA HIS A 5 1.14 5.77 7.83
C HIS A 5 0.15 4.77 7.24
N ILE A 6 -0.99 5.29 6.78
CA ILE A 6 -1.94 4.55 5.98
C ILE A 6 -1.49 4.67 4.53
N LEU A 7 -1.25 3.52 3.89
CA LEU A 7 -0.83 3.46 2.49
C LEU A 7 -1.87 2.71 1.67
N LEU A 8 -1.94 3.02 0.37
CA LEU A 8 -2.58 2.15 -0.61
C LEU A 8 -1.46 1.45 -1.39
N ASP A 9 -1.27 0.17 -1.10
CA ASP A 9 -0.25 -0.63 -1.77
C ASP A 9 -0.75 -1.00 -3.16
N HIS A 10 0.11 -0.76 -4.16
CA HIS A 10 -0.07 -1.26 -5.52
C HIS A 10 0.92 -2.41 -5.74
N THR A 11 0.43 -3.64 -5.81
CA THR A 11 1.25 -4.83 -5.99
C THR A 11 1.19 -5.34 -7.42
N ALA A 12 2.36 -5.48 -8.03
CA ALA A 12 2.54 -6.04 -9.37
C ALA A 12 3.51 -7.22 -9.30
N ARG A 13 3.09 -8.40 -9.78
CA ARG A 13 3.98 -9.57 -9.88
C ARG A 13 4.66 -9.57 -11.24
N LEU A 14 5.86 -9.00 -11.32
CA LEU A 14 6.64 -8.95 -12.55
C LEU A 14 7.33 -10.30 -12.81
N PRO A 15 7.34 -10.79 -14.06
CA PRO A 15 8.18 -11.93 -14.43
C PRO A 15 9.66 -11.53 -14.40
N ASN A 16 10.57 -12.51 -14.24
CA ASN A 16 12.02 -12.26 -14.17
C ASN A 16 12.55 -11.49 -15.40
N SER A 17 11.95 -11.68 -16.57
CA SER A 17 12.29 -10.94 -17.80
C SER A 17 12.03 -9.44 -17.70
N GLU A 18 11.16 -8.99 -16.80
CA GLU A 18 10.75 -7.59 -16.65
C GLU A 18 11.34 -6.92 -15.40
N ILE A 19 12.12 -7.64 -14.58
CA ILE A 19 12.67 -7.10 -13.32
C ILE A 19 13.66 -5.95 -13.55
N GLY A 20 14.21 -5.85 -14.76
CA GLY A 20 15.09 -4.76 -15.20
C GLY A 20 14.48 -3.37 -15.07
N ILE A 21 13.14 -3.27 -14.99
CA ILE A 21 12.44 -2.00 -14.67
C ILE A 21 12.95 -1.38 -13.37
N LEU A 22 13.31 -2.17 -12.35
CA LEU A 22 13.77 -1.65 -11.06
C LEU A 22 15.07 -0.84 -11.19
N LYS A 23 15.98 -1.29 -12.07
CA LYS A 23 17.25 -0.61 -12.34
C LYS A 23 17.03 0.79 -12.92
N LYS A 24 16.00 0.98 -13.77
CA LYS A 24 15.65 2.29 -14.35
C LYS A 24 15.31 3.34 -13.29
N PHE A 25 14.75 2.90 -12.17
CA PHE A 25 14.34 3.77 -11.07
C PHE A 25 15.30 3.71 -9.86
N ASN A 26 16.50 3.14 -10.03
CA ASN A 26 17.49 2.93 -8.96
C ASN A 26 16.91 2.18 -7.73
N VAL A 27 15.97 1.26 -7.96
CA VAL A 27 15.40 0.42 -6.90
C VAL A 27 16.23 -0.84 -6.79
N VAL A 28 16.75 -1.11 -5.60
CA VAL A 28 17.45 -2.35 -5.28
C VAL A 28 16.44 -3.43 -4.92
N GLU A 29 16.57 -4.60 -5.53
CA GLU A 29 15.72 -5.76 -5.24
C GLU A 29 15.71 -6.09 -3.73
N ASN A 30 14.56 -6.51 -3.22
CA ASN A 30 14.36 -6.88 -1.81
C ASN A 30 14.62 -5.77 -0.78
N THR A 31 14.61 -4.50 -1.19
CA THR A 31 14.73 -3.36 -0.28
C THR A 31 13.41 -2.61 -0.12
N LYS A 32 13.33 -1.82 0.95
CA LYS A 32 12.32 -0.77 1.11
C LYS A 32 13.03 0.58 1.03
N GLY A 33 12.43 1.52 0.33
CA GLY A 33 13.00 2.85 0.16
C GLY A 33 11.92 3.87 -0.13
N ILE A 34 12.33 5.14 -0.11
CA ILE A 34 11.49 6.26 -0.51
C ILE A 34 11.93 6.68 -1.91
N LEU A 35 10.97 6.82 -2.80
CA LEU A 35 11.14 7.46 -4.09
C LEU A 35 10.40 8.79 -4.07
N ASP A 36 10.86 9.75 -4.87
CA ASP A 36 10.08 10.94 -5.12
C ASP A 36 8.75 10.57 -5.80
N VAL A 37 7.74 11.43 -5.64
CA VAL A 37 6.37 11.16 -6.09
C VAL A 37 6.29 10.95 -7.60
N LYS A 38 7.15 11.61 -8.40
CA LYS A 38 7.16 11.48 -9.86
C LYS A 38 7.69 10.09 -10.25
N SER A 39 8.86 9.71 -9.73
CA SER A 39 9.46 8.39 -9.98
C SER A 39 8.55 7.26 -9.53
N LEU A 40 7.91 7.38 -8.36
CA LEU A 40 6.97 6.38 -7.86
C LEU A 40 5.76 6.19 -8.78
N ARG A 41 5.19 7.30 -9.28
CA ARG A 41 4.04 7.26 -10.21
C ARG A 41 4.42 6.63 -11.56
N GLU A 42 5.60 6.95 -12.07
CA GLU A 42 6.12 6.38 -13.32
C GLU A 42 6.41 4.88 -13.19
N LEU A 43 7.10 4.47 -12.12
CA LEU A 43 7.35 3.06 -11.80
C LEU A 43 6.02 2.29 -11.69
N LYS A 44 5.04 2.83 -10.95
CA LYS A 44 3.70 2.23 -10.85
C LYS A 44 3.07 2.06 -12.23
N LYS A 45 3.04 3.12 -13.04
CA LYS A 45 2.43 3.10 -14.38
C LYS A 45 3.09 2.05 -15.27
N GLU A 46 4.41 1.95 -15.23
CA GLU A 46 5.16 0.99 -16.02
C GLU A 46 4.98 -0.47 -15.56
N ALA A 47 4.95 -0.71 -14.25
CA ALA A 47 4.70 -2.04 -13.70
C ALA A 47 3.27 -2.50 -14.01
N CYS A 48 2.28 -1.64 -13.76
CA CYS A 48 0.86 -1.95 -13.97
C CYS A 48 0.43 -2.05 -15.44
N LYS A 49 1.25 -1.56 -16.39
CA LYS A 49 1.03 -1.78 -17.82
C LYS A 49 1.42 -3.19 -18.27
N ARG A 50 2.41 -3.80 -17.62
CA ARG A 50 2.96 -5.11 -17.99
C ARG A 50 2.18 -6.25 -17.37
N VAL A 51 1.68 -6.04 -16.15
CA VAL A 51 0.95 -7.04 -15.39
C VAL A 51 -0.23 -6.42 -14.66
N LYS A 52 -1.21 -7.24 -14.31
CA LYS A 52 -2.34 -6.80 -13.49
C LYS A 52 -1.83 -6.33 -12.13
N CYS A 53 -2.09 -5.07 -11.80
CA CYS A 53 -1.86 -4.53 -10.47
C CYS A 53 -3.05 -4.84 -9.56
N VAL A 54 -2.73 -5.21 -8.33
CA VAL A 54 -3.70 -5.36 -7.25
C VAL A 54 -3.51 -4.20 -6.29
N GLU A 55 -4.62 -3.62 -5.85
CA GLU A 55 -4.63 -2.59 -4.81
C GLU A 55 -5.06 -3.22 -3.48
N SER A 56 -4.36 -2.86 -2.41
CA SER A 56 -4.75 -3.25 -1.06
C SER A 56 -4.40 -2.17 -0.04
N PRO A 57 -5.15 -2.02 1.05
CA PRO A 57 -4.70 -1.23 2.19
C PRO A 57 -3.35 -1.75 2.68
N GLY A 58 -2.45 -0.82 2.95
CA GLY A 58 -1.06 -1.08 3.31
C GLY A 58 -0.60 -0.17 4.44
N GLY A 59 0.71 -0.21 4.68
CA GLY A 59 1.31 0.39 5.87
C GLY A 59 1.52 -0.65 6.96
N SER A 60 2.75 -0.71 7.48
CA SER A 60 3.18 -1.79 8.37
C SER A 60 2.31 -1.91 9.62
N ALA A 61 2.07 -0.78 10.29
CA ALA A 61 1.27 -0.74 11.52
C ALA A 61 -0.21 -1.04 11.25
N LEU A 62 -0.76 -0.58 10.12
CA LEU A 62 -2.14 -0.85 9.74
C LEU A 62 -2.36 -2.34 9.45
N ASN A 63 -1.41 -2.99 8.78
CA ASN A 63 -1.46 -4.42 8.53
C ASN A 63 -1.48 -5.21 9.85
N THR A 64 -0.71 -4.81 10.86
CA THR A 64 -0.77 -5.42 12.19
C THR A 64 -2.15 -5.26 12.84
N VAL A 65 -2.73 -4.06 12.83
CA VAL A 65 -4.09 -3.83 13.40
C VAL A 65 -5.15 -4.66 12.68
N ARG A 66 -5.05 -4.76 11.35
CA ARG A 66 -5.96 -5.59 10.55
C ARG A 66 -5.89 -7.07 10.93
N LEU A 67 -4.68 -7.60 11.13
CA LEU A 67 -4.49 -8.97 11.59
C LEU A 67 -5.07 -9.18 13.00
N LEU A 68 -4.81 -8.25 13.92
CA LEU A 68 -5.35 -8.32 15.29
C LEU A 68 -6.89 -8.31 15.28
N LYS A 69 -7.52 -7.50 14.42
CA LYS A 69 -8.97 -7.47 14.23
C LYS A 69 -9.51 -8.80 13.72
N GLN A 70 -8.84 -9.43 12.75
CA GLN A 70 -9.21 -10.76 12.26
C GLN A 70 -9.09 -11.85 13.34
N LEU A 71 -8.18 -11.68 14.29
CA LEU A 71 -8.03 -12.55 15.46
C LEU A 71 -9.02 -12.23 16.60
N GLY A 72 -9.99 -11.33 16.37
CA GLY A 72 -11.05 -11.00 17.34
C GLY A 72 -10.69 -9.89 18.32
N ASN A 73 -9.57 -9.17 18.14
CA ASN A 73 -9.19 -8.07 19.02
C ASN A 73 -9.77 -6.74 18.55
N ASN A 74 -10.30 -5.96 19.48
CA ASN A 74 -10.66 -4.57 19.19
C ASN A 74 -9.42 -3.69 19.25
N SER A 75 -8.95 -3.27 18.07
CA SER A 75 -7.73 -2.47 17.92
C SER A 75 -8.05 -1.16 17.21
N LEU A 76 -7.72 -0.05 17.87
CA LEU A 76 -7.77 1.29 17.30
C LEU A 76 -6.48 1.58 16.51
N PHE A 77 -6.64 2.08 15.29
CA PHE A 77 -5.56 2.66 14.48
C PHE A 77 -5.71 4.18 14.36
N ILE A 78 -4.63 4.93 14.51
CA ILE A 78 -4.60 6.38 14.30
C ILE A 78 -3.73 6.69 13.08
N GLY A 79 -4.28 7.39 12.09
CA GLY A 79 -3.56 7.77 10.89
C GLY A 79 -4.39 8.59 9.91
N LEU A 80 -3.71 9.27 8.99
CA LEU A 80 -4.34 10.19 8.05
C LEU A 80 -4.41 9.61 6.64
N VAL A 81 -5.53 9.82 5.96
CA VAL A 81 -5.67 9.67 4.51
C VAL A 81 -6.16 10.98 3.91
N GLY A 82 -5.68 11.32 2.71
CA GLY A 82 -6.13 12.49 1.97
C GLY A 82 -7.58 12.37 1.49
N ASP A 83 -8.12 13.47 0.97
CA ASP A 83 -9.40 13.48 0.24
C ASP A 83 -9.17 13.28 -1.26
N ASP A 84 -8.53 12.17 -1.61
CA ASP A 84 -8.29 11.76 -2.98
C ASP A 84 -8.87 10.36 -3.25
N GLU A 85 -8.74 9.89 -4.49
CA GLU A 85 -9.29 8.59 -4.89
C GLU A 85 -8.70 7.42 -4.09
N ALA A 86 -7.43 7.50 -3.67
CA ALA A 86 -6.82 6.48 -2.83
C ALA A 86 -7.42 6.52 -1.42
N GLY A 87 -7.59 7.71 -0.85
CA GLY A 87 -8.24 7.95 0.44
C GLY A 87 -9.69 7.44 0.45
N LYS A 88 -10.48 7.71 -0.59
CA LYS A 88 -11.86 7.21 -0.72
C LYS A 88 -11.91 5.68 -0.73
N LYS A 89 -11.04 5.02 -1.49
CA LYS A 89 -10.93 3.55 -1.52
C LYS A 89 -10.58 2.97 -0.14
N LEU A 90 -9.62 3.58 0.55
CA LEU A 90 -9.21 3.15 1.89
C LEU A 90 -10.33 3.32 2.91
N ARG A 91 -11.01 4.48 2.94
CA ARG A 91 -12.17 4.72 3.82
C ARG A 91 -13.30 3.72 3.58
N LYS A 92 -13.60 3.42 2.31
CA LYS A 92 -14.58 2.39 1.94
C LYS A 92 -14.17 1.02 2.49
N TYR A 93 -12.91 0.62 2.29
CA TYR A 93 -12.39 -0.64 2.82
C TYR A 93 -12.52 -0.73 4.35
N PHE A 94 -12.14 0.33 5.08
CA PHE A 94 -12.23 0.34 6.55
C PHE A 94 -13.65 0.18 7.05
N LYS A 95 -14.61 0.83 6.38
CA LYS A 95 -16.04 0.69 6.69
C LYS A 95 -16.56 -0.73 6.44
N GLU A 96 -16.15 -1.35 5.32
CA GLU A 96 -16.58 -2.71 4.95
C GLU A 96 -16.00 -3.79 5.87
N HIS A 97 -14.87 -3.53 6.51
CA HIS A 97 -14.14 -4.52 7.34
C HIS A 97 -14.13 -4.18 8.84
N ASP A 98 -14.94 -3.19 9.27
CA ASP A 98 -15.07 -2.76 10.67
C ASP A 98 -13.71 -2.46 11.34
N ILE A 99 -12.85 -1.73 10.63
CA ILE A 99 -11.54 -1.30 11.13
C ILE A 99 -11.71 0.11 11.72
N ASP A 100 -11.47 0.26 13.02
CA ASP A 100 -11.54 1.56 13.68
C ASP A 100 -10.28 2.38 13.38
N VAL A 101 -10.43 3.34 12.46
CA VAL A 101 -9.40 4.29 12.05
C VAL A 101 -9.82 5.70 12.45
N ARG A 102 -8.95 6.41 13.16
CA ARG A 102 -9.12 7.80 13.58
C ARG A 102 -8.08 8.71 12.94
#